data_AF-A0A7S0ITA5-F1
#
_entry.id   AF-A0A7S0ITA5-F1
#
_cell.length_a   1.000
_cell.length_b   1.000
_cell.length_c   1.000
_cell.angle_alpha   90.00
_cell.angle_beta   90.00
_cell.angle_gamma   90.00
#
_symmetry.space_group_name_H-M   'P 1'
#
loop_
_entity.id
_entity.type
_entity.pdbx_description
1 polymer ?
#
loop_
_entity_poly.entity_id
_entity_poly.type
_entity_poly.pdbx_seq_one_letter_code
_entity_poly.pdbx_strand_id
1 'polypeptide(L)'
;GTSHGGGLAAGCADVALVQVEVVDAAGRVVPTAEHEVTLTHTGPAAFIGGGNGDPAEHAPDKSATRPAFHGLLLGVYQSADATGEVVVTASSPGLKAAALHIQVGPAEAADVWWCPQLKKL
;
A
#
# COMPACT_ATOMS: atom_id res chain seq x y z
N GLY A 1 -10.35 3.86 12.57
CA GLY A 1 -10.01 3.81 11.15
C GLY A 1 -10.76 4.91 10.43
N THR A 2 -10.07 5.97 10.05
CA THR A 2 -10.62 7.03 9.18
C THR A 2 -10.27 6.67 7.74
N SER A 3 -11.23 6.14 7.00
CA SER A 3 -11.13 6.01 5.54
C SER A 3 -11.18 7.41 4.94
N HIS A 4 -10.06 7.90 4.40
CA HIS A 4 -10.12 9.00 3.43
C HIS A 4 -10.74 8.43 2.17
N GLY A 5 -12.00 8.81 1.90
CA GLY A 5 -12.75 8.34 0.75
C GLY A 5 -12.09 8.71 -0.57
N GLY A 6 -12.26 7.83 -1.56
CA GLY A 6 -11.78 8.01 -2.94
C GLY A 6 -11.03 6.77 -3.39
N GLY A 7 -11.73 5.86 -4.07
CA GLY A 7 -11.07 4.77 -4.77
C GLY A 7 -10.08 5.29 -5.81
N LEU A 8 -9.21 4.42 -6.33
CA LEU A 8 -8.28 4.77 -7.40
C LEU A 8 -9.00 4.77 -8.74
N ALA A 9 -8.56 5.59 -9.69
CA ALA A 9 -8.87 5.39 -11.09
C ALA A 9 -7.96 4.32 -11.70
N ALA A 10 -8.49 3.54 -12.65
CA ALA A 10 -7.67 2.73 -13.54
C ALA A 10 -6.79 3.63 -14.43
N GLY A 11 -5.97 3.05 -15.30
CA GLY A 11 -5.12 3.81 -16.23
C GLY A 11 -3.72 4.09 -15.70
N CYS A 12 -3.30 3.35 -14.67
CA CYS A 12 -1.93 3.31 -14.15
C CYS A 12 -1.48 4.54 -13.37
N ALA A 13 -2.18 5.68 -13.47
CA ALA A 13 -1.84 6.97 -12.86
C ALA A 13 -1.96 7.00 -11.34
N ASP A 14 -3.08 6.52 -10.82
CA ASP A 14 -3.42 6.74 -9.42
C ASP A 14 -2.61 5.87 -8.48
N VAL A 15 -2.29 6.46 -7.32
CA VAL A 15 -1.48 5.84 -6.27
C VAL A 15 -2.18 5.95 -4.92
N ALA A 16 -2.28 4.83 -4.21
CA ALA A 16 -2.67 4.77 -2.81
C ALA A 16 -1.43 4.75 -1.90
N LEU A 17 -1.46 5.61 -0.89
CA LEU A 17 -0.54 5.58 0.25
C LEU A 17 -1.21 4.79 1.39
N VAL A 18 -0.71 3.57 1.63
CA VAL A 18 -1.26 2.66 2.64
C VAL A 18 -0.40 2.72 3.89
N GLN A 19 -0.89 3.43 4.90
CA GLN A 19 -0.27 3.49 6.21
C GLN A 19 -0.60 2.22 7.01
N VAL A 20 0.43 1.63 7.61
CA VAL A 20 0.32 0.51 8.55
C VAL A 20 0.74 0.99 9.92
N GLU A 21 -0.06 0.61 10.92
CA GLU A 21 0.16 0.94 12.32
C GLU A 21 0.25 -0.35 13.15
N VAL A 22 1.31 -0.49 13.93
CA VAL A 22 1.41 -1.53 14.95
C VAL A 22 0.76 -0.99 16.22
N VAL A 23 -0.37 -1.59 16.58
CA VAL A 23 -1.21 -1.13 17.70
C VAL A 23 -1.32 -2.16 18.81
N ASP A 24 -1.57 -1.67 20.03
CA ASP A 24 -1.93 -2.52 21.16
C ASP A 24 -3.39 -3.02 21.08
N ALA A 25 -3.82 -3.80 22.06
CA ALA A 25 -5.18 -4.33 22.13
C ALA A 25 -6.28 -3.24 22.24
N ALA A 26 -5.91 -2.02 22.63
CA ALA A 26 -6.81 -0.87 22.67
C ALA A 26 -6.77 -0.03 21.37
N GLY A 27 -6.01 -0.46 20.36
CA GLY A 27 -5.88 0.23 19.08
C GLY A 27 -4.95 1.45 19.12
N ARG A 28 -4.09 1.57 20.13
CA ARG A 28 -3.12 2.67 20.24
C ARG A 28 -1.81 2.28 19.57
N VAL A 29 -1.27 3.15 18.73
CA VAL A 29 0.05 2.95 18.12
C VAL A 29 1.10 2.77 19.22
N VAL A 30 1.94 1.74 19.08
CA VAL A 30 3.04 1.46 20.01
C VAL A 30 4.31 2.16 19.48
N PRO A 31 4.78 3.25 20.09
CA PRO A 31 5.85 4.08 19.54
C PRO A 31 7.25 3.44 19.58
N THR A 32 7.37 2.27 20.22
CA THR A 32 8.60 1.47 20.29
C THR A 32 8.51 0.19 19.45
N ALA A 33 7.45 0.02 18.66
CA ALA A 33 7.28 -1.18 17.85
C ALA A 33 8.14 -1.11 16.57
N GLU A 34 8.98 -2.12 16.41
CA GLU A 34 9.90 -2.30 15.27
C GLU A 34 9.67 -3.65 14.56
N HIS A 35 8.43 -4.14 14.61
CA HIS A 35 8.09 -5.46 14.08
C HIS A 35 8.34 -5.52 12.57
N GLU A 36 8.89 -6.62 12.08
CA GLU A 36 8.98 -6.88 10.64
C GLU A 36 7.57 -7.09 10.07
N VAL A 37 7.18 -6.24 9.12
CA VAL A 37 5.88 -6.31 8.44
C VAL A 37 6.11 -6.68 6.99
N THR A 38 5.33 -7.64 6.50
CA THR A 38 5.25 -7.99 5.08
C THR A 38 3.94 -7.50 4.51
N LEU A 39 4.03 -6.78 3.40
CA LEU A 39 2.91 -6.29 2.63
C LEU A 39 2.64 -7.19 1.43
N THR A 40 1.39 -7.63 1.27
CA THR A 40 0.94 -8.38 0.08
C THR A 40 -0.33 -7.73 -0.47
N HIS A 41 -0.68 -8.07 -1.71
CA HIS A 41 -1.93 -7.60 -2.29
C HIS A 41 -2.49 -8.58 -3.33
N THR A 42 -3.79 -8.44 -3.58
CA THR A 42 -4.49 -8.99 -4.74
C THR A 42 -5.25 -7.88 -5.45
N GLY A 43 -5.69 -8.13 -6.68
CA GLY A 43 -6.47 -7.16 -7.46
C GLY A 43 -5.63 -6.28 -8.39
N PRO A 44 -6.25 -5.30 -9.06
CA PRO A 44 -5.64 -4.51 -10.13
C PRO A 44 -4.77 -3.37 -9.58
N ALA A 45 -3.71 -3.71 -8.87
CA ALA A 45 -2.68 -2.78 -8.43
C ALA A 45 -1.30 -3.44 -8.45
N ALA A 46 -0.26 -2.62 -8.31
CA ALA A 46 1.11 -3.05 -8.10
C ALA A 46 1.68 -2.33 -6.87
N PHE A 47 2.39 -3.06 -6.03
CA PHE A 47 3.27 -2.46 -5.03
C PHE A 47 4.48 -1.84 -5.75
N ILE A 48 4.64 -0.53 -5.66
CA ILE A 48 5.71 0.21 -6.35
C ILE A 48 6.81 0.70 -5.42
N GLY A 49 6.59 0.61 -4.09
CA GLY A 49 7.59 0.92 -3.08
C GLY A 49 6.98 1.07 -1.69
N GLY A 50 7.82 1.27 -0.69
CA GLY A 50 7.42 1.56 0.68
C GLY A 50 8.50 2.34 1.42
N GLY A 51 8.21 2.70 2.67
CA GLY A 51 9.09 3.46 3.55
C GLY A 51 8.62 3.39 5.00
N ASN A 52 9.54 3.35 5.97
CA ASN A 52 9.20 3.50 7.40
C ASN A 52 9.71 4.82 7.99
N GLY A 53 10.58 5.56 7.27
CA GLY A 53 11.12 6.85 7.69
C GLY A 53 12.37 6.76 8.58
N ASP A 54 12.94 5.56 8.78
CA ASP A 54 14.18 5.36 9.51
C ASP A 54 15.39 5.67 8.59
N PRO A 55 16.21 6.69 8.89
CA PRO A 55 17.40 7.00 8.10
C PRO A 55 18.53 5.96 8.20
N ALA A 56 18.46 5.02 9.16
CA ALA A 56 19.43 3.94 9.33
C ALA A 56 18.99 2.63 8.66
N GLU A 57 17.82 2.59 8.02
CA GLU A 57 17.30 1.44 7.31
C GLU A 57 17.73 1.50 5.84
N HIS A 58 18.18 0.36 5.30
CA HIS A 58 18.78 0.29 3.95
C HIS A 58 18.14 -0.78 3.06
N ALA A 59 16.93 -1.28 3.39
CA ALA A 59 16.25 -2.17 2.46
C ALA A 59 15.94 -1.43 1.16
N PRO A 60 15.90 -2.13 0.02
CA PRO A 60 15.47 -1.52 -1.23
C PRO A 60 14.08 -0.90 -1.07
N ASP A 61 13.85 0.27 -1.68
CA ASP A 61 12.55 0.94 -1.63
C ASP A 61 11.39 0.03 -2.08
N LYS A 62 11.67 -0.88 -3.01
CA LYS A 62 10.73 -1.87 -3.56
C LYS A 62 10.62 -3.17 -2.75
N SER A 63 11.27 -3.27 -1.59
CA SER A 63 11.03 -4.38 -0.67
C SER A 63 9.64 -4.25 -0.05
N ALA A 64 8.83 -5.30 -0.19
CA ALA A 64 7.51 -5.40 0.43
C ALA A 64 7.58 -5.82 1.91
N THR A 65 8.76 -6.23 2.38
CA THR A 65 9.01 -6.61 3.78
C THR A 65 10.01 -5.65 4.38
N ARG A 66 9.68 -5.07 5.54
CA ARG A 66 10.58 -4.21 6.32
C ARG A 66 10.09 -4.02 7.76
N PRO A 67 10.96 -3.62 8.70
CA PRO A 67 10.52 -3.25 10.05
C PRO A 67 9.66 -1.99 10.02
N ALA A 68 8.65 -1.95 10.89
CA ALA A 68 8.03 -0.69 11.28
C ALA A 68 9.07 0.21 11.99
N PHE A 69 8.86 1.52 11.96
CA PHE A 69 9.65 2.49 12.70
C PHE A 69 8.71 3.36 13.52
N HIS A 70 8.92 3.41 14.83
CA HIS A 70 7.98 4.00 15.78
C HIS A 70 6.53 3.51 15.64
N GLY A 71 6.38 2.21 15.31
CA GLY A 71 5.09 1.58 15.09
C GLY A 71 4.44 1.89 13.74
N LEU A 72 5.14 2.57 12.82
CA LEU A 72 4.60 3.00 11.53
C LEU A 72 5.36 2.40 10.35
N LEU A 73 4.63 2.18 9.26
CA LEU A 73 5.14 1.77 7.97
C LEU A 73 4.23 2.33 6.86
N LEU A 74 4.79 2.62 5.69
CA LEU A 74 4.07 3.04 4.51
C LEU A 74 4.30 2.07 3.35
N GLY A 75 3.22 1.63 2.70
CA GLY A 75 3.22 0.99 1.40
C GLY A 75 2.64 1.90 0.32
N VAL A 76 3.19 1.83 -0.88
CA VAL A 76 2.77 2.63 -2.04
C VAL A 76 2.26 1.69 -3.12
N TYR A 77 0.99 1.83 -3.47
CA TYR A 77 0.31 0.97 -4.44
C TYR A 77 -0.18 1.79 -5.61
N GLN A 78 0.24 1.43 -6.81
CA GLN A 78 -0.21 2.03 -8.06
C GLN A 78 -1.36 1.20 -8.64
N SER A 79 -2.41 1.88 -9.12
CA SER A 79 -3.48 1.24 -9.89
C SER A 79 -2.95 0.58 -11.15
N ALA A 80 -3.59 -0.49 -11.61
CA ALA A 80 -3.37 -1.03 -12.96
C ALA A 80 -4.37 -0.39 -13.95
N ASP A 81 -4.27 -0.74 -15.23
CA ASP A 81 -5.29 -0.40 -16.23
C ASP A 81 -6.48 -1.37 -16.18
N ALA A 82 -7.07 -1.54 -15.01
CA ALA A 82 -8.24 -2.39 -14.79
C ALA A 82 -9.03 -1.92 -13.57
N THR A 83 -10.35 -1.97 -13.66
CA THR A 83 -11.25 -1.74 -12.53
C THR A 83 -11.37 -2.99 -11.66
N GLY A 84 -11.63 -2.82 -10.37
CA GLY A 84 -11.87 -3.93 -9.45
C GLY A 84 -11.46 -3.60 -8.02
N GLU A 85 -11.59 -4.58 -7.12
CA GLU A 85 -11.13 -4.43 -5.74
C GLU A 85 -9.67 -4.83 -5.60
N VAL A 86 -8.90 -3.98 -4.91
CA VAL A 86 -7.56 -4.28 -4.42
C VAL A 86 -7.65 -4.57 -2.93
N VAL A 87 -7.09 -5.71 -2.50
CA VAL A 87 -6.98 -6.06 -1.08
C VAL A 87 -5.51 -6.04 -0.70
N VAL A 88 -5.13 -5.08 0.14
CA VAL A 88 -3.78 -4.98 0.71
C VAL A 88 -3.77 -5.64 2.08
N THR A 89 -2.83 -6.55 2.31
CA THR A 89 -2.67 -7.24 3.60
C THR A 89 -1.32 -6.90 4.22
N ALA A 90 -1.33 -6.53 5.50
CA ALA A 90 -0.14 -6.39 6.33
C ALA A 90 -0.09 -7.56 7.33
N SER A 91 1.04 -8.27 7.35
CA SER A 91 1.28 -9.39 8.27
C SER A 91 2.62 -9.25 8.98
N SER A 92 2.69 -9.77 10.21
CA SER A 92 3.91 -9.79 11.01
C SER A 92 3.87 -10.98 11.98
N PRO A 93 5.00 -11.68 12.23
CA PRO A 93 5.04 -12.75 13.20
C PRO A 93 4.54 -12.32 14.59
N GLY A 94 3.61 -13.08 15.16
CA GLY A 94 3.07 -12.81 16.50
C GLY A 94 1.99 -11.72 16.57
N LEU A 95 1.68 -11.04 15.46
CA LEU A 95 0.59 -10.05 15.39
C LEU A 95 -0.58 -10.57 14.55
N LYS A 96 -1.78 -10.08 14.86
CA LYS A 96 -2.95 -10.29 14.01
C LYS A 96 -2.77 -9.50 12.70
N ALA A 97 -2.91 -10.17 11.57
CA ALA A 97 -2.86 -9.51 10.26
C ALA A 97 -4.04 -8.53 10.07
N ALA A 98 -3.80 -7.48 9.28
CA ALA A 98 -4.80 -6.49 8.91
C ALA A 98 -4.95 -6.42 7.38
N ALA A 99 -6.16 -6.13 6.91
CA ALA A 99 -6.44 -5.96 5.49
C ALA A 99 -7.16 -4.63 5.23
N LEU A 100 -6.80 -3.98 4.13
CA LEU A 100 -7.43 -2.76 3.60
C LEU A 100 -7.98 -3.05 2.20
N HIS A 101 -9.21 -2.62 1.97
CA HIS A 101 -9.90 -2.78 0.69
C HIS A 101 -9.96 -1.44 -0.03
N ILE A 102 -9.48 -1.38 -1.26
CA ILE A 102 -9.42 -0.18 -2.10
C ILE A 102 -10.15 -0.48 -3.41
N GLN A 103 -11.13 0.34 -3.76
CA GLN A 103 -11.84 0.19 -5.03
C GLN A 103 -11.08 0.91 -6.15
N VAL A 104 -10.92 0.25 -7.29
CA VAL A 104 -10.41 0.85 -8.52
C VAL A 104 -11.57 1.02 -9.50
N GLY A 105 -11.93 2.27 -9.77
CA GLY A 105 -12.96 2.68 -10.71
C GLY A 105 -12.42 2.97 -12.12
N PRO A 106 -13.30 3.22 -13.09
CA PRO A 106 -12.89 3.60 -14.44
C PRO A 106 -12.11 4.92 -14.45
N ALA A 107 -11.14 5.02 -15.36
CA ALA A 107 -10.37 6.24 -15.61
C ALA A 107 -11.13 7.22 -16.51
N GLU A 108 -10.91 8.53 -16.35
CA GLU A 108 -11.24 9.48 -17.41
C GLU A 108 -10.22 9.38 -18.54
N ALA A 109 -10.67 9.56 -19.79
CA ALA A 109 -9.89 9.24 -21.00
C ALA A 109 -8.56 10.04 -21.16
N ALA A 110 -8.29 11.04 -20.33
CA ALA A 110 -7.11 11.90 -20.40
C ALA A 110 -5.86 11.34 -19.68
N ASP A 111 -6.02 10.45 -18.69
CA ASP A 111 -4.91 10.01 -17.81
C ASP A 111 -4.13 8.79 -18.35
N VAL A 112 -4.50 8.32 -19.53
CA VAL A 112 -4.17 6.99 -20.02
C VAL A 112 -2.87 6.96 -20.86
N TRP A 113 -2.40 8.13 -21.32
CA TRP A 113 -1.25 8.26 -22.25
C TRP A 113 0.07 7.76 -21.66
N TRP A 114 0.20 7.79 -20.33
CA TRP A 114 1.43 7.41 -19.67
C TRP A 114 1.47 5.90 -19.35
N CYS A 115 0.34 5.19 -19.36
CA CYS A 115 0.31 3.79 -18.94
C CYS A 115 1.16 2.89 -19.88
N PRO A 116 2.24 2.25 -19.38
CA PRO A 116 3.12 1.42 -20.21
C PRO A 116 2.42 0.22 -20.83
N GLN A 117 1.32 -0.24 -20.22
CA GLN A 117 0.57 -1.42 -20.67
C GLN A 117 -0.27 -1.17 -21.94
N LEU A 118 -0.49 0.09 -22.31
CA LEU A 118 -1.33 0.49 -23.45
C LEU A 118 -0.56 0.88 -24.72
N LYS A 119 0.78 0.89 -24.71
CA LYS A 119 1.63 1.29 -25.85
C LYS A 119 1.71 0.26 -26.99
N LYS A 120 0.64 -0.51 -27.25
CA LYS A 120 0.60 -1.57 -28.27
C LYS A 120 -0.49 -1.41 -29.36
N LEU A 121 -1.08 -0.22 -29.52
CA LEU A 121 -2.01 0.07 -30.61
C LEU A 121 -1.39 1.07 -31.60
#